data_AF-A0A2R5FSP6-F1
#
_entry.id   AF-A0A2R5FSP6-F1
#
_cell.length_a   1.000
_cell.length_b   1.000
_cell.length_c   1.000
_cell.angle_alpha   90.00
_cell.angle_beta   90.00
_cell.angle_gamma   90.00
#
_symmetry.space_group_name_H-M   'P 1'
#
loop_
_entity.id
_entity.type
_entity.pdbx_description
1 polymer ?
#
loop_
_entity_poly.entity_id
_entity_poly.type
_entity_poly.pdbx_seq_one_letter_code
_entity_poly.pdbx_strand_id
1 'polypeptide(L)'
;MQNLYTIPEAARETGIPQSTIRSWLRRHPEVFQFDIHVVTDEHGQKLWTESGIELLHSRRATKTATDDDAEIDPESDAPDLLESLLEEDSQRLANEYYRQLPGRTLQRIRQMRFNPTPEQRKIVELSFRAAINAGTEHLLLPTYQPRFLESVDETD
;
A
#
# COMPACT_ATOMS: atom_id res chain seq x y z
N MET A 1 16.12 6.60 -24.49
CA MET A 1 15.96 8.07 -24.42
C MET A 1 14.80 8.30 -23.49
N GLN A 2 15.01 8.95 -22.34
CA GLN A 2 13.89 9.28 -21.44
C GLN A 2 13.12 10.45 -22.07
N ASN A 3 11.83 10.28 -22.30
CA ASN A 3 10.96 11.37 -22.69
C ASN A 3 10.73 12.24 -21.45
N LEU A 4 11.18 13.49 -21.54
CA LEU A 4 11.03 14.49 -20.50
C LEU A 4 10.00 15.50 -20.95
N TYR A 5 9.04 15.79 -20.06
CA TYR A 5 7.91 16.67 -20.35
C TYR A 5 7.98 17.91 -19.48
N THR A 6 7.93 19.08 -20.10
CA THR A 6 7.70 20.32 -19.36
C THR A 6 6.32 20.31 -18.70
N ILE A 7 6.07 21.18 -17.72
CA ILE A 7 4.73 21.29 -17.09
C ILE A 7 3.61 21.53 -18.13
N PRO A 8 3.79 22.40 -19.16
CA PRO A 8 2.80 22.54 -20.23
C PRO A 8 2.56 21.27 -21.05
N GLU A 9 3.61 20.49 -21.31
CA GLU A 9 3.49 19.23 -22.05
C GLU A 9 2.83 18.15 -21.21
N ALA A 10 3.23 18.01 -19.94
CA ALA A 10 2.59 17.13 -18.98
C ALA A 10 1.09 17.43 -18.84
N ALA A 11 0.71 18.71 -18.83
CA ALA A 11 -0.70 19.12 -18.81
C ALA A 11 -1.47 18.73 -20.07
N ARG A 12 -0.82 18.74 -21.24
CA ARG A 12 -1.42 18.32 -22.51
C ARG A 12 -1.62 16.81 -22.56
N GLU A 13 -0.61 16.05 -22.17
CA GLU A 13 -0.65 14.58 -22.15
C GLU A 13 -1.67 14.06 -21.13
N THR A 14 -1.65 14.62 -19.92
CA THR A 14 -2.51 14.14 -18.83
C THR A 14 -3.90 14.75 -18.84
N GLY A 15 -4.10 15.86 -19.56
CA GLY A 15 -5.31 16.68 -19.51
C GLY A 15 -5.54 17.38 -18.17
N ILE A 16 -4.53 17.44 -17.30
CA ILE A 16 -4.60 18.08 -15.98
C ILE A 16 -4.14 19.54 -16.10
N PRO A 17 -4.84 20.52 -15.50
CA PRO A 17 -4.41 21.92 -15.54
C PRO A 17 -3.00 22.12 -14.98
N GLN A 18 -2.20 22.97 -15.63
CA GLN A 18 -0.82 23.25 -15.21
C GLN A 18 -0.73 23.75 -13.75
N SER A 19 -1.72 24.51 -13.30
CA SER A 19 -1.84 24.98 -11.91
C SER A 19 -1.98 23.82 -10.92
N THR A 20 -2.79 22.82 -11.27
CA THR A 20 -2.99 21.60 -10.47
C THR A 20 -1.72 20.78 -10.39
N ILE A 21 -1.02 20.57 -11.51
CA ILE A 21 0.26 19.84 -11.54
C ILE A 21 1.31 20.52 -10.65
N ARG A 22 1.46 21.86 -10.76
CA ARG A 22 2.36 22.63 -9.89
C ARG A 22 1.96 22.53 -8.42
N SER A 23 0.67 22.57 -8.15
CA SER A 23 0.13 22.50 -6.81
C SER A 23 0.35 21.13 -6.17
N TRP A 24 0.16 20.05 -6.91
CA TRP A 24 0.39 18.70 -6.43
C TRP A 24 1.86 18.45 -6.12
N LEU A 25 2.76 18.88 -7.01
CA LEU A 25 4.19 18.77 -6.78
C LEU A 25 4.66 19.54 -5.53
N ARG A 26 4.00 20.65 -5.18
CA ARG A 26 4.31 21.43 -3.97
C ARG A 26 3.70 20.82 -2.71
N ARG A 27 2.49 20.28 -2.81
CA ARG A 27 1.71 19.80 -1.65
C ARG A 27 2.01 18.35 -1.27
N HIS A 28 2.55 17.54 -2.18
CA HIS A 28 2.81 16.11 -1.96
C HIS A 28 4.24 15.71 -2.35
N PRO A 29 5.28 16.27 -1.69
CA PRO A 29 6.67 15.96 -1.99
C PRO A 29 7.03 14.47 -1.82
N GLU A 30 6.35 13.76 -0.92
CA GLU A 30 6.52 12.32 -0.66
C GLU A 30 6.03 11.42 -1.80
N VAL A 31 5.09 11.92 -2.62
CA VAL A 31 4.52 11.18 -3.76
C VAL A 31 5.38 11.37 -5.01
N PHE A 32 5.85 12.60 -5.25
CA PHE A 32 6.64 12.94 -6.42
C PHE A 32 8.13 12.96 -6.09
N GLN A 33 8.73 11.76 -6.10
CA GLN A 33 10.18 11.62 -5.91
C GLN A 33 10.98 12.31 -7.03
N PHE A 34 11.92 13.16 -6.60
CA PHE A 34 12.92 13.76 -7.49
C PHE A 34 13.85 12.67 -8.04
N ASP A 35 14.34 12.87 -9.25
CA ASP A 35 15.17 11.94 -10.05
C ASP A 35 14.44 10.69 -10.58
N ILE A 36 13.21 10.43 -10.12
CA ILE A 36 12.37 9.32 -10.60
C ILE A 36 11.16 9.84 -11.37
N HIS A 37 10.35 10.72 -10.76
CA HIS A 37 9.14 11.28 -11.36
C HIS A 37 9.35 12.69 -11.92
N VAL A 38 10.24 13.44 -11.29
CA VAL A 38 10.57 14.81 -11.68
C VAL A 38 12.09 15.00 -11.65
N VAL A 39 12.64 15.49 -12.76
CA VAL A 39 14.06 15.82 -12.90
C VAL A 39 14.18 17.34 -13.04
N THR A 40 15.30 17.90 -12.58
CA THR A 40 15.59 19.33 -12.78
C THR A 40 16.60 19.47 -13.91
N ASP A 41 16.26 20.30 -14.90
CA ASP A 41 17.14 20.64 -16.02
C ASP A 41 18.32 21.54 -15.56
N GLU A 42 19.35 21.69 -16.39
CA GLU A 42 20.51 22.55 -16.17
C GLU A 42 20.13 24.02 -15.90
N HIS A 43 18.95 24.44 -16.36
CA HIS A 43 18.37 25.76 -16.13
C HIS A 43 17.46 25.86 -14.89
N GLY A 44 17.40 24.82 -14.04
CA GLY A 44 16.56 24.80 -12.84
C GLY A 44 15.07 24.54 -13.12
N GLN A 45 14.71 24.16 -14.35
CA GLN A 45 13.33 23.87 -14.72
C GLN A 45 12.96 22.43 -14.35
N LYS A 46 11.77 22.25 -13.78
CA LYS A 46 11.26 20.92 -13.42
C LYS A 46 10.64 20.25 -14.64
N LEU A 47 11.19 19.10 -15.00
CA LEU A 47 10.76 18.24 -16.09
C LEU A 47 10.17 16.95 -15.53
N TRP A 48 9.07 16.49 -16.10
CA TRP A 48 8.39 15.27 -15.72
C TRP A 48 8.94 14.11 -16.54
N THR A 49 9.25 12.99 -15.88
CA THR A 49 9.59 11.75 -16.55
C THR A 49 8.32 11.04 -17.01
N GLU A 50 8.46 10.03 -17.85
CA GLU A 50 7.36 9.15 -18.26
C GLU A 50 6.65 8.51 -17.06
N SER A 51 7.40 8.01 -16.06
CA SER A 51 6.83 7.50 -14.82
C SER A 51 6.09 8.57 -14.01
N GLY A 52 6.55 9.83 -14.06
CA GLY A 52 5.84 10.96 -13.49
C GLY A 52 4.51 11.27 -14.20
N ILE A 53 4.46 11.12 -15.52
CA ILE A 53 3.23 11.25 -16.32
C ILE A 53 2.23 10.14 -15.99
N GLU A 54 2.68 8.89 -15.89
CA GLU A 54 1.84 7.75 -15.50
C GLU A 54 1.22 7.94 -14.11
N LEU A 55 2.01 8.45 -13.16
CA LEU A 55 1.54 8.77 -11.81
C LEU A 55 0.52 9.93 -11.80
N LEU A 56 0.67 10.91 -12.68
CA LEU A 56 -0.33 11.96 -12.86
C LEU A 56 -1.65 11.38 -13.43
N HIS A 57 -1.58 10.44 -14.38
CA HIS A 57 -2.76 9.77 -14.93
C HIS A 57 -3.52 8.96 -13.87
N SER A 58 -2.82 8.18 -13.04
CA SER A 58 -3.47 7.39 -11.98
C SER A 58 -4.20 8.27 -10.98
N ARG A 59 -3.63 9.42 -10.61
CA ARG A 59 -4.29 10.42 -9.75
C ARG A 59 -5.48 11.14 -10.39
N ARG A 60 -5.51 11.27 -11.72
CA ARG A 60 -6.70 11.83 -12.40
C ARG A 60 -7.86 10.83 -12.36
N ALA A 61 -7.57 9.56 -12.61
CA ALA A 61 -8.58 8.50 -12.63
C ALA A 61 -9.30 8.36 -11.28
N THR A 62 -8.58 8.49 -10.16
CA THR A 62 -9.16 8.46 -8.82
C THR A 62 -10.06 9.66 -8.53
N LYS A 63 -9.73 10.86 -9.04
CA LYS A 63 -10.55 12.07 -8.83
C LYS A 63 -11.83 12.08 -9.67
N THR A 64 -11.80 11.57 -10.91
CA THR A 64 -13.01 11.51 -11.75
C THR A 64 -14.04 10.48 -11.29
N ALA A 65 -13.65 9.54 -10.41
CA ALA A 65 -14.57 8.54 -9.86
C ALA A 65 -15.35 9.04 -8.62
N THR A 66 -14.98 10.19 -8.06
CA THR A 66 -15.45 10.67 -6.75
C THR A 66 -15.98 12.11 -6.75
N ASP A 67 -16.33 12.68 -7.92
CA ASP A 67 -16.94 14.02 -7.99
C ASP A 67 -18.38 14.00 -7.45
N ASP A 68 -18.51 14.13 -6.13
CA ASP A 68 -19.59 14.86 -5.47
C ASP A 68 -18.99 15.62 -4.26
N ASP A 69 -19.14 16.94 -4.27
CA ASP A 69 -18.47 17.90 -3.39
C ASP A 69 -18.69 17.63 -1.88
N ALA A 70 -17.61 17.42 -1.14
CA ALA A 70 -17.44 17.96 0.21
C ALA A 70 -15.95 17.97 0.59
N GLU A 71 -15.51 19.10 1.14
CA GLU A 71 -14.23 19.24 1.82
C GLU A 71 -14.08 18.17 2.91
N ILE A 72 -13.36 17.09 2.59
CA ILE A 72 -12.83 16.17 3.59
C ILE A 72 -11.33 16.08 3.33
N ASP A 73 -10.62 16.60 4.32
CA ASP A 73 -9.19 16.53 4.55
C ASP A 73 -8.62 15.11 4.27
N PRO A 74 -7.69 14.91 3.32
CA PRO A 74 -7.11 13.60 3.08
C PRO A 74 -5.59 13.66 3.27
N GLU A 75 -5.14 13.91 4.51
CA GLU A 75 -3.76 13.59 4.90
C GLU A 75 -3.57 12.06 5.10
N SER A 76 -4.54 11.20 4.74
CA SER A 76 -4.53 9.76 5.11
C SER A 76 -5.12 8.74 4.10
N ASP A 77 -5.43 9.07 2.84
CA ASP A 77 -6.13 8.11 1.94
C ASP A 77 -5.22 7.34 0.94
N ALA A 78 -3.99 7.78 0.71
CA ALA A 78 -3.05 7.06 -0.16
C ALA A 78 -2.61 5.68 0.39
N PRO A 79 -2.33 5.49 1.70
CA PRO A 79 -2.03 4.16 2.23
C PRO A 79 -3.24 3.21 2.16
N ASP A 80 -4.47 3.73 2.33
CA ASP A 80 -5.70 2.92 2.31
C ASP A 80 -6.04 2.37 0.91
N LEU A 81 -5.66 3.08 -0.17
CA LEU A 81 -5.91 2.59 -1.54
C LEU A 81 -4.95 1.44 -1.91
N LEU A 82 -3.68 1.51 -1.51
CA LEU A 82 -2.76 0.39 -1.69
C LEU A 82 -3.13 -0.78 -0.80
N GLU A 83 -3.51 -0.53 0.45
CA GLU A 83 -3.95 -1.56 1.39
C GLU A 83 -5.21 -2.27 0.88
N SER A 84 -6.19 -1.53 0.35
CA SER A 84 -7.40 -2.13 -0.22
C SER A 84 -7.14 -2.95 -1.49
N LEU A 85 -6.22 -2.51 -2.37
CA LEU A 85 -5.80 -3.31 -3.52
C LEU A 85 -5.03 -4.58 -3.10
N LEU A 86 -4.16 -4.46 -2.10
CA LEU A 86 -3.42 -5.59 -1.55
C LEU A 86 -4.36 -6.58 -0.86
N GLU A 87 -5.40 -6.09 -0.19
CA GLU A 87 -6.39 -6.94 0.48
C GLU A 87 -7.29 -7.68 -0.53
N GLU A 88 -7.63 -7.07 -1.67
CA GLU A 88 -8.35 -7.77 -2.74
C GLU A 88 -7.50 -8.92 -3.30
N ASP A 89 -6.21 -8.68 -3.53
CA ASP A 89 -5.26 -9.69 -4.00
C ASP A 89 -5.00 -10.77 -2.95
N SER A 90 -4.88 -10.40 -1.68
CA SER A 90 -4.71 -11.32 -0.55
C SER A 90 -5.90 -12.27 -0.45
N GLN A 91 -7.12 -11.74 -0.56
CA GLN A 91 -8.36 -12.49 -0.50
C GLN A 91 -8.52 -13.43 -1.70
N ARG A 92 -8.15 -12.98 -2.90
CA ARG A 92 -8.17 -13.80 -4.11
C ARG A 92 -7.20 -14.98 -4.00
N LEU A 93 -5.97 -14.73 -3.54
CA LEU A 93 -4.99 -15.79 -3.28
C LEU A 93 -5.47 -16.77 -2.22
N ALA A 94 -6.02 -16.26 -1.10
CA ALA A 94 -6.55 -17.10 -0.04
C ALA A 94 -7.65 -18.05 -0.56
N ASN A 95 -8.54 -17.58 -1.43
CA ASN A 95 -9.60 -18.39 -2.03
C ASN A 95 -9.04 -19.49 -2.95
N GLU A 96 -8.05 -19.16 -3.78
CA GLU A 96 -7.40 -20.13 -4.67
C GLU A 96 -6.67 -21.23 -3.87
N TYR A 97 -5.89 -20.85 -2.86
CA TYR A 97 -5.23 -21.83 -1.99
C TYR A 97 -6.24 -22.67 -1.21
N TYR A 98 -7.33 -22.07 -0.72
CA TYR A 98 -8.37 -22.79 0.01
C TYR A 98 -8.97 -23.93 -0.82
N ARG A 99 -9.18 -23.71 -2.13
CA ARG A 99 -9.71 -24.72 -3.05
C ARG A 99 -8.76 -25.90 -3.27
N GLN A 100 -7.46 -25.67 -3.15
CA GLN A 100 -6.44 -26.70 -3.37
C GLN A 100 -6.23 -27.59 -2.14
N LEU A 101 -6.70 -27.19 -0.95
CA LEU A 101 -6.46 -27.91 0.28
C LEU A 101 -7.44 -29.10 0.46
N PRO A 102 -6.93 -30.31 0.75
CA PRO A 102 -7.79 -31.44 1.11
C PRO A 102 -8.62 -31.14 2.37
N GLY A 103 -9.85 -31.68 2.44
CA GLY A 103 -10.76 -31.45 3.57
C GLY A 103 -10.17 -31.80 4.95
N ARG A 104 -9.33 -32.85 5.04
CA ARG A 104 -8.59 -33.19 6.27
C ARG A 104 -7.68 -32.07 6.75
N THR A 105 -7.05 -31.35 5.83
CA THR A 105 -6.14 -30.24 6.12
C THR A 105 -6.94 -29.03 6.60
N LEU A 106 -8.08 -28.75 5.97
CA LEU A 106 -9.01 -27.70 6.40
C LEU A 106 -9.52 -27.96 7.83
N GLN A 107 -9.84 -29.21 8.16
CA GLN A 107 -10.25 -29.58 9.52
C GLN A 107 -9.12 -29.36 10.54
N ARG A 108 -7.87 -29.66 10.19
CA ARG A 108 -6.70 -29.39 11.04
C ARG A 108 -6.43 -27.89 11.21
N ILE A 109 -6.59 -27.09 10.16
CA ILE A 109 -6.49 -25.63 10.24
C ILE A 109 -7.56 -25.07 11.18
N ARG A 110 -8.81 -25.55 11.07
CA ARG A 110 -9.89 -25.19 12.01
C ARG A 110 -9.55 -25.60 13.45
N GLN A 111 -9.06 -26.82 13.65
CA GLN A 111 -8.62 -27.29 14.97
C GLN A 111 -7.53 -26.38 15.54
N MET A 112 -6.50 -26.05 14.76
CA MET A 112 -5.40 -25.19 15.17
C MET A 112 -5.87 -23.77 15.51
N ARG A 113 -6.89 -23.26 14.80
CA ARG A 113 -7.49 -21.94 15.09
C ARG A 113 -8.23 -21.91 16.42
N PHE A 114 -9.07 -22.92 16.71
CA PHE A 114 -9.95 -22.91 17.88
C PHE A 114 -9.33 -23.57 19.13
N ASN A 115 -8.45 -24.55 18.95
CA ASN A 115 -7.82 -25.30 20.03
C ASN A 115 -6.41 -25.77 19.63
N PRO A 116 -5.43 -24.85 19.56
CA PRO A 116 -4.06 -25.19 19.17
C PRO A 116 -3.35 -26.02 20.25
N THR A 117 -2.64 -27.05 19.81
CA THR A 117 -1.68 -27.75 20.68
C THR A 117 -0.53 -26.82 21.08
N PRO A 118 0.22 -27.11 22.16
CA PRO A 118 1.36 -26.29 22.56
C PRO A 118 2.40 -26.09 21.44
N GLU A 119 2.65 -27.12 20.63
CA GLU A 119 3.56 -27.02 19.48
C GLU A 119 3.01 -26.10 18.38
N GLN A 120 1.71 -26.18 18.09
CA GLN A 120 1.06 -25.32 17.12
C GLN A 120 1.06 -23.85 17.54
N ARG A 121 0.98 -23.57 18.84
CA ARG A 121 1.13 -22.20 19.35
C ARG A 121 2.50 -21.61 19.02
N LYS A 122 3.57 -22.41 19.16
CA LYS A 122 4.93 -21.99 18.78
C LYS A 122 5.05 -21.69 17.29
N ILE A 123 4.37 -22.46 16.44
CA ILE A 123 4.35 -22.20 14.99
C ILE A 123 3.71 -20.83 14.70
N VAL A 124 2.58 -20.53 15.33
CA VAL A 124 1.91 -19.22 15.20
C VAL A 124 2.83 -18.10 15.69
N GLU A 125 3.46 -18.28 16.85
CA GLU A 125 4.39 -17.29 17.41
C GLU A 125 5.59 -17.01 16.50
N LEU A 126 6.20 -18.05 15.93
CA LEU A 126 7.31 -17.92 14.98
C LEU A 126 6.86 -17.19 13.71
N SER A 127 5.69 -17.53 13.17
CA SER A 127 5.16 -16.84 11.97
C SER A 127 4.89 -15.35 12.23
N PHE A 128 4.46 -15.00 13.44
CA PHE A 128 4.23 -13.63 13.85
C PHE A 128 5.54 -12.85 14.03
N ARG A 129 6.54 -13.44 14.70
CA ARG A 129 7.89 -12.85 14.81
C ARG A 129 8.53 -12.63 13.44
N ALA A 130 8.34 -13.55 12.50
CA ALA A 130 8.80 -13.39 11.13
C ALA A 130 8.11 -12.20 10.43
N ALA A 131 6.80 -12.01 10.65
CA ALA A 131 6.05 -10.89 10.10
C ALA A 131 6.51 -9.52 10.67
N ILE A 132 6.79 -9.44 11.97
CA ILE A 132 7.37 -8.24 12.60
C ILE A 132 8.76 -7.95 12.01
N ASN A 133 9.63 -8.95 11.94
CA ASN A 133 10.98 -8.78 11.40
C ASN A 133 10.97 -8.37 9.91
N ALA A 134 9.92 -8.75 9.18
CA ALA A 134 9.70 -8.34 7.80
C ALA A 134 9.04 -6.94 7.66
N GLY A 135 8.66 -6.28 8.76
CA GLY A 135 7.99 -4.97 8.74
C GLY A 135 6.51 -5.03 8.34
N THR A 136 5.89 -6.21 8.40
CA THR A 136 4.51 -6.46 7.92
C THR A 136 3.48 -6.53 9.06
N GLU A 137 3.78 -5.91 10.20
CA GLU A 137 2.97 -5.98 11.41
C GLU A 137 1.54 -5.40 11.27
N HIS A 138 1.37 -4.42 10.38
CA HIS A 138 0.09 -3.79 10.07
C HIS A 138 -0.90 -4.74 9.40
N LEU A 139 -0.42 -5.81 8.77
CA LEU A 139 -1.23 -6.83 8.09
C LEU A 139 -1.70 -7.96 9.03
N LEU A 140 -1.33 -7.90 10.32
CA LEU A 140 -1.66 -8.93 11.28
C LEU A 140 -3.06 -8.68 11.86
N LEU A 141 -3.89 -9.74 11.89
CA LEU A 141 -5.26 -9.63 12.41
C LEU A 141 -5.26 -9.12 13.86
N PRO A 142 -6.17 -8.19 14.24
CA PRO A 142 -6.25 -7.61 15.58
C PRO A 142 -6.34 -8.64 16.71
N THR A 143 -6.90 -9.82 16.43
CA THR A 143 -6.98 -10.93 17.39
C THR A 143 -5.63 -11.45 17.89
N TYR A 144 -4.53 -11.15 17.19
CA TYR A 144 -3.18 -11.56 17.59
C TYR A 144 -2.38 -10.44 18.27
N GLN A 145 -2.85 -9.19 18.23
CA GLN A 145 -2.21 -8.06 18.90
C GLN A 145 -2.25 -8.11 20.44
N PRO A 146 -3.36 -8.50 21.12
CA PRO A 146 -3.45 -8.37 22.58
C PRO A 146 -2.83 -9.52 23.39
N ARG A 147 -2.34 -10.62 22.77
CA ARG A 147 -1.77 -11.76 23.51
C ARG A 147 -0.33 -11.56 24.00
N PHE A 148 0.29 -10.43 23.72
CA PHE A 148 1.74 -10.23 23.91
C PHE A 148 2.13 -9.00 24.74
N LEU A 149 1.17 -8.21 25.24
CA LEU A 149 1.48 -7.24 26.30
C LEU A 149 1.83 -7.91 27.63
N GLU A 150 1.51 -9.20 27.78
CA GLU A 150 1.71 -9.95 29.03
C GLU A 150 3.00 -10.80 29.05
N SER A 151 3.76 -10.91 27.95
CA SER A 151 4.94 -11.79 27.89
C SER A 151 6.28 -11.07 27.78
N VAL A 152 6.33 -9.76 28.01
CA VAL A 152 7.59 -8.99 28.01
C VAL A 152 8.19 -8.86 29.42
N ASP A 153 7.49 -9.30 30.48
CA ASP A 153 7.91 -9.11 31.88
C ASP A 153 8.47 -10.35 32.61
N GLU A 154 8.76 -11.45 31.91
CA GLU A 154 9.49 -12.59 32.50
C GLU A 154 10.88 -12.75 31.88
N THR A 155 11.78 -11.81 32.18
CA THR A 155 13.22 -12.06 32.18
C THR A 155 13.72 -12.12 33.62
N ASP A 156 13.98 -13.34 34.09
CA ASP A 156 15.02 -13.66 35.07
C ASP A 156 16.41 -13.36 34.49
#